data_AF-A0A078A8N3-F1
#
_entry.id   AF-A0A078A8N3-F1
#
_cell.length_a   1.000
_cell.length_b   1.000
_cell.length_c   1.000
_cell.angle_alpha   90.00
_cell.angle_beta   90.00
_cell.angle_gamma   90.00
#
_symmetry.space_group_name_H-M   'P 1'
#
loop_
_entity.id
_entity.type
_entity.pdbx_description
1 polymer ?
#
loop_
_entity_poly.entity_id
_entity_poly.type
_entity_poly.pdbx_seq_one_letter_code
_entity_poly.pdbx_strand_id
1 'polypeptide(L)'
;MFRVIYARERVYEAIKTPYFDILLLFIWNIVYYTTLNLQCEEDNLNQCFVDLFELNIAQNLLRLILCENWKNGLDGEMLNLENECLIETPKICLMDTLNSFMDLSQSDCQTPYISPQFSKYNTTKPFIGLYDTTKLTDKEDILGSLAPHALNKVSGYESLEEALQNHESVIDVNQQTLHHKILRSESLVEQRQAIETTPVNQNLIIIYIDALSRARAHKKLPKTMQFFKDQINAEKDVYEFYKYSAFYGYTAENVEAIHYGFTMDNSDMQMYYSYQSITQYFKDKGFIVGRSQNYCERFYFPFTQHIIDRFSFEPADHEMISFACDPHYHQEKFPDFAYIGPYSMFRKCLYGQDTFQYVLDFGEDFMKTYENERKVLFLNFIDYHEGTGTAVRFLDEPLARFLQEQESQNTSFILMSDHGFHMNGLLFQLGRIYGQSEIEKLMPLLILSNPGGIPEKYRKNMYYNEQKLLSHKQLHYFFKYWATGEIQNQPSLISEMPDDLTNCQDIGYNCQCQNYYVTTFGL
;
A
#
# COMPACT_ATOMS: atom_id res chain seq x y z
N MET A 1 35.61 8.25 -36.80
CA MET A 1 35.36 6.81 -37.07
C MET A 1 36.18 5.91 -36.14
N PHE A 2 36.21 6.21 -34.83
CA PHE A 2 36.80 5.38 -33.77
C PHE A 2 36.19 5.86 -32.45
N ARG A 3 35.11 5.20 -31.99
CA ARG A 3 34.52 5.24 -30.62
C ARG A 3 33.12 4.59 -30.62
N VAL A 4 33.03 3.31 -30.99
CA VAL A 4 31.80 2.47 -30.79
C VAL A 4 32.14 1.03 -30.35
N ILE A 5 33.42 0.63 -30.38
CA ILE A 5 33.79 -0.79 -30.20
C ILE A 5 33.82 -1.23 -28.72
N TYR A 6 33.96 -0.30 -27.75
CA TYR A 6 34.14 -0.68 -26.35
C TYR A 6 32.85 -1.08 -25.60
N ALA A 7 31.66 -0.75 -26.14
CA ALA A 7 30.39 -1.20 -25.55
C ALA A 7 29.98 -2.61 -26.02
N ARG A 8 30.57 -3.11 -27.12
CA ARG A 8 30.15 -4.36 -27.77
C ARG A 8 30.68 -5.61 -27.06
N GLU A 9 31.86 -5.54 -26.45
CA GLU A 9 32.48 -6.70 -25.80
C GLU A 9 31.89 -7.04 -24.42
N ARG A 10 31.39 -6.05 -23.64
CA ARG A 10 30.70 -6.34 -22.37
C ARG A 10 29.28 -6.89 -22.56
N VAL A 11 28.63 -6.53 -23.68
CA VAL A 11 27.33 -7.10 -24.04
C VAL A 11 27.52 -8.55 -24.51
N TYR A 12 28.58 -8.87 -25.25
CA TYR A 12 28.83 -10.23 -25.77
C TYR A 12 29.17 -11.29 -24.72
N GLU A 13 29.80 -10.93 -23.60
CA GLU A 13 30.05 -11.88 -22.50
C GLU A 13 28.76 -12.20 -21.70
N ALA A 14 27.74 -11.35 -21.75
CA ALA A 14 26.42 -11.60 -21.14
C ALA A 14 25.50 -12.48 -22.02
N ILE A 15 25.88 -12.81 -23.27
CA ILE A 15 25.02 -13.41 -24.31
C ILE A 15 24.98 -14.97 -24.29
N LYS A 16 25.73 -15.66 -23.43
CA LYS A 16 25.83 -17.14 -23.48
C LYS A 16 24.73 -17.93 -22.74
N THR A 17 23.56 -17.36 -22.49
CA THR A 17 22.46 -18.09 -21.84
C THR A 17 21.34 -18.45 -22.83
N PRO A 18 20.87 -19.71 -22.88
CA PRO A 18 19.85 -20.20 -23.82
C PRO A 18 18.46 -19.54 -23.69
N TYR A 19 18.27 -18.67 -22.70
CA TYR A 19 17.02 -17.96 -22.46
C TYR A 19 16.87 -16.67 -23.30
N PHE A 20 17.96 -16.20 -23.94
CA PHE A 20 17.94 -14.95 -24.70
C PHE A 20 17.22 -15.07 -26.05
N ASP A 21 17.28 -16.24 -26.69
CA ASP A 21 16.60 -16.50 -27.97
C ASP A 21 15.07 -16.45 -27.84
N ILE A 22 14.54 -16.88 -26.68
CA ILE A 22 13.10 -16.84 -26.38
C ILE A 22 12.64 -15.40 -26.18
N LEU A 23 13.43 -14.57 -25.49
CA LEU A 23 13.11 -13.15 -25.28
C LEU A 23 13.15 -12.38 -26.60
N LEU A 24 14.13 -12.64 -27.47
CA LEU A 24 14.22 -12.05 -28.81
C LEU A 24 13.04 -12.47 -29.70
N LEU A 25 12.65 -13.75 -29.69
CA LEU A 25 11.47 -14.22 -30.41
C LEU A 25 10.17 -13.57 -29.89
N PHE A 26 10.06 -13.34 -28.59
CA PHE A 26 8.90 -12.69 -27.98
C PHE A 26 8.84 -11.20 -28.32
N ILE A 27 9.98 -10.49 -28.24
CA ILE A 27 10.11 -9.08 -28.63
C ILE A 27 9.82 -8.91 -30.14
N TRP A 28 10.32 -9.81 -30.99
CA TRP A 28 10.07 -9.78 -32.43
C TRP A 28 8.57 -9.91 -32.76
N ASN A 29 7.85 -10.82 -32.10
CA ASN A 29 6.43 -11.02 -32.34
C ASN A 29 5.55 -9.85 -31.85
N ILE A 30 5.94 -9.16 -30.77
CA ILE A 30 5.19 -8.01 -30.22
C ILE A 30 5.37 -6.75 -31.10
N VAL A 31 6.57 -6.54 -31.63
CA VAL A 31 6.89 -5.41 -32.50
C VAL A 31 6.12 -5.45 -33.83
N TYR A 32 5.80 -6.65 -34.32
CA TYR A 32 5.00 -6.81 -35.54
C TYR A 32 3.57 -6.25 -35.40
N TYR A 33 3.05 -6.09 -34.17
CA TYR A 33 1.65 -5.70 -33.92
C TYR A 33 1.43 -4.22 -33.53
N THR A 34 2.47 -3.42 -33.28
CA THR A 34 2.34 -2.07 -32.68
C THR A 34 2.68 -0.89 -33.61
N THR A 35 2.65 -1.07 -34.93
CA THR A 35 2.96 -0.01 -35.89
C THR A 35 1.71 0.70 -36.43
N LEU A 36 1.33 1.84 -35.83
CA LEU A 36 0.47 2.85 -36.47
C LEU A 36 0.74 4.25 -35.86
N ASN A 37 0.92 5.23 -36.75
CA ASN A 37 1.03 6.69 -36.56
C ASN A 37 2.36 7.28 -36.06
N LEU A 38 3.32 7.49 -36.96
CA LEU A 38 4.30 8.58 -36.87
C LEU A 38 4.50 9.24 -38.25
N GLN A 39 4.41 10.58 -38.28
CA GLN A 39 4.75 11.41 -39.44
C GLN A 39 6.27 11.55 -39.54
N CYS A 40 6.87 10.86 -40.51
CA CYS A 40 8.26 11.06 -40.95
C CYS A 40 8.22 11.53 -42.42
N GLU A 41 9.17 12.38 -42.82
CA GLU A 41 9.31 12.80 -44.22
C GLU A 41 9.55 11.57 -45.13
N GLU A 42 8.90 11.56 -46.30
CA GLU A 42 8.66 10.37 -47.13
C GLU A 42 9.93 9.62 -47.57
N ASP A 43 11.08 10.29 -47.66
CA ASP A 43 12.27 9.72 -48.29
C ASP A 43 13.19 8.90 -47.35
N ASN A 44 12.85 8.75 -46.06
CA ASN A 44 13.70 7.98 -45.13
C ASN A 44 12.97 7.27 -43.97
N LEU A 45 11.71 6.90 -44.19
CA LEU A 45 10.85 6.21 -43.21
C LEU A 45 11.49 4.95 -42.62
N ASN A 46 12.14 4.13 -43.44
CA ASN A 46 12.73 2.88 -42.96
C ASN A 46 13.95 3.11 -42.07
N GLN A 47 14.79 4.09 -42.38
CA GLN A 47 15.98 4.38 -41.58
C GLN A 47 15.60 5.06 -40.26
N CYS A 48 14.65 6.01 -40.29
CA CYS A 48 14.18 6.68 -39.09
C CYS A 48 13.45 5.70 -38.15
N PHE A 49 12.70 4.75 -38.71
CA PHE A 49 12.09 3.66 -37.96
C PHE A 49 13.13 2.77 -37.29
N VAL A 50 14.15 2.31 -38.03
CA VAL A 50 15.22 1.48 -37.48
C VAL A 50 16.02 2.22 -36.42
N ASP A 51 16.35 3.50 -36.61
CA ASP A 51 17.13 4.28 -35.66
C ASP A 51 16.34 4.59 -34.37
N LEU A 52 15.05 4.95 -34.47
CA LEU A 52 14.17 5.14 -33.31
C LEU A 52 13.89 3.83 -32.58
N PHE A 53 13.75 2.74 -33.32
CA PHE A 53 13.56 1.39 -32.79
C PHE A 53 14.80 0.90 -32.05
N GLU A 54 15.98 1.02 -32.66
CA GLU A 54 17.25 0.65 -32.05
C GLU A 54 17.56 1.52 -30.83
N LEU A 55 17.28 2.83 -30.88
CA LEU A 55 17.49 3.72 -29.74
C LEU A 55 16.53 3.40 -28.58
N ASN A 56 15.25 3.14 -28.87
CA ASN A 56 14.25 2.79 -27.86
C ASN A 56 14.54 1.42 -27.24
N ILE A 57 14.89 0.42 -28.06
CA ILE A 57 15.33 -0.90 -27.58
C ILE A 57 16.63 -0.79 -26.79
N ALA A 58 17.63 -0.05 -27.25
CA ALA A 58 18.89 0.12 -26.53
C ALA A 58 18.70 0.86 -25.20
N GLN A 59 17.86 1.91 -25.16
CA GLN A 59 17.52 2.61 -23.93
C GLN A 59 16.73 1.72 -22.96
N ASN A 60 15.78 0.92 -23.46
CA ASN A 60 15.06 -0.06 -22.64
C ASN A 60 15.94 -1.24 -22.20
N LEU A 61 16.89 -1.67 -23.02
CA LEU A 61 17.91 -2.67 -22.68
C LEU A 61 18.93 -2.17 -21.66
N LEU A 62 19.29 -0.88 -21.71
CA LEU A 62 20.11 -0.29 -20.65
C LEU A 62 19.32 -0.24 -19.33
N ARG A 63 18.04 0.14 -19.40
CA ARG A 63 17.11 0.13 -18.26
C ARG A 63 16.83 -1.29 -17.73
N LEU A 64 16.94 -2.34 -18.57
CA LEU A 64 16.80 -3.74 -18.16
C LEU A 64 17.81 -4.18 -17.09
N ILE A 65 18.97 -3.53 -17.05
CA ILE A 65 20.09 -3.89 -16.17
C ILE A 65 20.11 -3.01 -14.91
N LEU A 66 19.53 -1.81 -14.97
CA LEU A 66 19.64 -0.81 -13.91
C LEU A 66 18.55 -1.01 -12.86
N CYS A 67 18.82 -1.88 -11.89
CA CYS A 67 18.03 -2.10 -10.67
C CYS A 67 18.18 -0.94 -9.65
N GLU A 68 18.19 0.32 -10.10
CA GLU A 68 18.55 1.49 -9.27
C GLU A 68 17.66 1.65 -8.03
N ASN A 69 16.34 1.45 -8.19
CA ASN A 69 15.37 1.62 -7.10
C ASN A 69 15.48 0.56 -5.98
N TRP A 70 16.28 -0.49 -6.17
CA TRP A 70 16.52 -1.49 -5.12
C TRP A 70 17.41 -0.96 -4.01
N LYS A 71 18.35 -0.06 -4.35
CA LYS A 71 19.31 0.50 -3.39
C LYS A 71 18.99 1.94 -3.04
N ASN A 72 18.58 2.74 -4.03
CA ASN A 72 18.38 4.18 -3.85
C ASN A 72 17.10 4.44 -3.05
N GLY A 73 17.16 5.37 -2.11
CA GLY A 73 16.03 5.84 -1.31
C GLY A 73 15.80 7.34 -1.42
N LEU A 74 15.16 7.91 -0.41
CA LEU A 74 14.85 9.33 -0.34
C LEU A 74 16.10 10.19 -0.15
N ASP A 75 16.95 9.82 0.80
CA ASP A 75 18.15 10.57 1.26
C ASP A 75 19.47 9.97 0.76
N GLY A 76 19.50 8.68 0.42
CA GLY A 76 20.75 7.99 0.13
C GLY A 76 20.56 6.61 -0.47
N GLU A 77 21.49 5.72 -0.17
CA GLU A 77 21.47 4.34 -0.64
C GLU A 77 21.46 3.37 0.54
N MET A 78 20.78 2.23 0.36
CA MET A 78 20.89 1.08 1.27
C MET A 78 22.35 0.66 1.38
N LEU A 79 22.86 0.62 2.61
CA LEU A 79 24.25 0.30 2.91
C LEU A 79 24.44 -1.20 3.12
N ASN A 80 25.56 -1.71 2.60
CA ASN A 80 26.03 -3.06 2.86
C ASN A 80 27.10 -3.02 3.95
N LEU A 81 26.67 -3.07 5.20
CA LEU A 81 27.58 -3.07 6.35
C LEU A 81 27.99 -4.50 6.73
N GLU A 82 29.17 -4.64 7.33
CA GLU A 82 29.65 -5.92 7.83
C GLU A 82 28.74 -6.43 8.95
N ASN A 83 28.38 -7.72 8.92
CA ASN A 83 27.48 -8.38 9.89
C ASN A 83 26.01 -7.91 9.86
N GLU A 84 25.56 -7.20 8.83
CA GLU A 84 24.16 -6.82 8.63
C GLU A 84 23.50 -7.61 7.50
N CYS A 85 22.17 -7.71 7.55
CA CYS A 85 21.35 -8.37 6.53
C CYS A 85 21.69 -7.81 5.14
N LEU A 86 22.26 -8.68 4.30
CA LEU A 86 22.55 -8.36 2.91
C LEU A 86 21.38 -8.80 2.05
N ILE A 87 20.66 -7.82 1.50
CA ILE A 87 19.59 -8.02 0.52
C ILE A 87 20.22 -8.06 -0.87
N GLU A 88 20.10 -9.19 -1.57
CA GLU A 88 20.63 -9.32 -2.92
C GLU A 88 19.88 -8.40 -3.88
N THR A 89 20.60 -7.50 -4.52
CA THR A 89 20.04 -6.76 -5.66
C THR A 89 19.96 -7.69 -6.86
N PRO A 90 18.79 -7.84 -7.51
CA PRO A 90 18.69 -8.61 -8.73
C PRO A 90 19.70 -8.13 -9.77
N LYS A 91 20.31 -9.07 -10.50
CA LYS A 91 21.23 -8.71 -11.60
C LYS A 91 20.48 -8.16 -12.83
N ILE A 92 19.21 -8.54 -12.95
CA ILE A 92 18.31 -8.14 -14.03
C ILE A 92 16.98 -7.78 -13.38
N CYS A 93 16.49 -6.58 -13.63
CA CYS A 93 15.18 -6.14 -13.13
C CYS A 93 14.14 -6.27 -14.23
N LEU A 94 13.84 -7.53 -14.62
CA LEU A 94 12.97 -7.81 -15.76
C LEU A 94 11.55 -7.26 -15.55
N MET A 95 11.04 -7.36 -14.32
CA MET A 95 9.76 -6.77 -13.94
C MET A 95 9.75 -5.25 -14.15
N ASP A 96 10.86 -4.56 -13.88
CA ASP A 96 10.94 -3.12 -14.13
C ASP A 96 10.80 -2.76 -15.59
N THR A 97 11.33 -3.59 -16.48
CA THR A 97 11.25 -3.31 -17.90
C THR A 97 9.85 -3.57 -18.43
N LEU A 98 9.27 -4.71 -18.05
CA LEU A 98 7.98 -5.14 -18.58
C LEU A 98 6.80 -4.35 -18.03
N ASN A 99 6.98 -3.65 -16.91
CA ASN A 99 5.99 -2.74 -16.33
C ASN A 99 5.44 -1.70 -17.32
N SER A 100 6.24 -1.25 -18.30
CA SER A 100 5.78 -0.30 -19.31
C SER A 100 5.12 -0.97 -20.52
N PHE A 101 5.33 -2.28 -20.71
CA PHE A 101 4.77 -3.02 -21.85
C PHE A 101 3.36 -3.54 -21.58
N MET A 102 3.00 -3.77 -20.32
CA MET A 102 1.71 -4.33 -19.90
C MET A 102 0.88 -3.29 -19.15
N ASP A 103 0.78 -2.09 -19.70
CA ASP A 103 -0.11 -1.06 -19.18
C ASP A 103 -1.52 -1.24 -19.74
N LEU A 104 -2.31 -2.06 -19.07
CA LEU A 104 -3.72 -2.26 -19.39
C LEU A 104 -4.62 -1.19 -18.78
N SER A 105 -4.05 -0.30 -17.97
CA SER A 105 -4.81 0.59 -17.10
C SER A 105 -5.33 1.87 -17.80
N GLN A 106 -5.24 1.97 -19.13
CA GLN A 106 -5.52 3.19 -19.91
C GLN A 106 -7.01 3.57 -20.08
N SER A 107 -7.92 3.09 -19.25
CA SER A 107 -9.32 3.53 -19.28
C SER A 107 -9.50 4.88 -18.57
N ASP A 108 -10.41 5.72 -19.06
CA ASP A 108 -10.94 6.83 -18.27
C ASP A 108 -12.08 6.35 -17.36
N CYS A 109 -12.33 7.06 -16.26
CA CYS A 109 -13.49 6.79 -15.41
C CYS A 109 -14.78 7.42 -15.96
N GLN A 110 -14.74 8.08 -17.13
CA GLN A 110 -15.88 8.78 -17.72
C GLN A 110 -16.84 7.81 -18.42
N THR A 111 -16.33 6.68 -18.93
CA THR A 111 -17.14 5.68 -19.61
C THR A 111 -17.49 4.54 -18.65
N PRO A 112 -18.75 4.42 -18.16
CA PRO A 112 -19.12 3.33 -17.28
C PRO A 112 -19.01 1.99 -18.00
N TYR A 113 -18.19 1.09 -17.45
CA TYR A 113 -17.95 -0.24 -18.02
C TYR A 113 -19.14 -1.19 -17.84
N ILE A 114 -20.01 -0.90 -16.88
CA ILE A 114 -21.18 -1.70 -16.52
C ILE A 114 -22.38 -0.77 -16.36
N SER A 115 -23.50 -1.15 -16.98
CA SER A 115 -24.79 -0.50 -16.73
C SER A 115 -25.12 -0.60 -15.24
N PRO A 116 -25.39 0.52 -14.54
CA PRO A 116 -25.74 0.46 -13.14
C PRO A 116 -26.95 -0.44 -12.89
N GLN A 117 -26.77 -1.45 -12.04
CA GLN A 117 -27.77 -2.39 -11.55
C GLN A 117 -28.18 -2.03 -10.13
N PHE A 118 -28.70 -0.81 -9.94
CA PHE A 118 -29.20 -0.35 -8.64
C PHE A 118 -30.31 -1.23 -8.06
N SER A 119 -30.95 -2.07 -8.88
CA SER A 119 -31.90 -3.10 -8.43
C SER A 119 -31.29 -4.15 -7.49
N LYS A 120 -29.96 -4.22 -7.37
CA LYS A 120 -29.28 -5.07 -6.38
C LYS A 120 -29.36 -4.50 -4.97
N TYR A 121 -29.64 -3.21 -4.83
CA TYR A 121 -29.99 -2.62 -3.55
C TYR A 121 -31.46 -2.91 -3.25
N ASN A 122 -31.78 -3.21 -1.99
CA ASN A 122 -33.15 -3.51 -1.55
C ASN A 122 -34.04 -2.25 -1.46
N THR A 123 -33.90 -1.32 -2.40
CA THR A 123 -34.63 -0.04 -2.45
C THR A 123 -34.76 0.48 -3.88
N THR A 124 -35.83 1.21 -4.15
CA THR A 124 -36.07 1.91 -5.43
C THR A 124 -35.99 3.43 -5.29
N LYS A 125 -35.55 3.92 -4.13
CA LYS A 125 -35.44 5.35 -3.83
C LYS A 125 -34.26 5.98 -4.58
N PRO A 126 -34.32 7.29 -4.91
CA PRO A 126 -33.28 7.96 -5.68
C PRO A 126 -31.96 8.15 -4.93
N PHE A 127 -31.97 8.08 -3.59
CA PHE A 127 -30.78 8.17 -2.77
C PHE A 127 -30.64 6.92 -1.90
N ILE A 128 -29.44 6.34 -1.87
CA ILE A 128 -29.14 5.11 -1.12
C ILE A 128 -28.10 5.43 -0.07
N GLY A 129 -28.51 5.49 1.19
CA GLY A 129 -27.60 5.59 2.33
C GLY A 129 -26.87 4.27 2.55
N LEU A 130 -25.55 4.31 2.43
CA LEU A 130 -24.70 3.14 2.65
C LEU A 130 -24.59 2.82 4.13
N TYR A 131 -24.45 1.53 4.44
CA TYR A 131 -24.39 1.08 5.82
C TYR A 131 -23.13 1.57 6.54
N ASP A 132 -23.29 2.04 7.77
CA ASP A 132 -22.20 2.46 8.65
C ASP A 132 -21.52 1.24 9.27
N THR A 133 -20.29 0.95 8.82
CA THR A 133 -19.57 -0.24 9.28
C THR A 133 -19.13 -0.13 10.75
N THR A 134 -19.07 1.04 11.37
CA THR A 134 -18.74 1.11 12.81
C THR A 134 -19.75 0.33 13.68
N LYS A 135 -20.94 0.06 13.16
CA LYS A 135 -22.03 -0.66 13.85
C LYS A 135 -21.98 -2.19 13.76
N LEU A 136 -21.11 -2.81 12.96
CA LEU A 136 -20.96 -4.28 13.05
C LEU A 136 -19.97 -4.62 14.16
N THR A 137 -20.49 -4.82 15.37
CA THR A 137 -19.73 -5.23 16.55
C THR A 137 -19.94 -6.70 16.90
N ASP A 138 -20.95 -7.34 16.30
CA ASP A 138 -21.31 -8.73 16.59
C ASP A 138 -20.31 -9.69 15.93
N LYS A 139 -19.89 -10.71 16.68
CA LYS A 139 -18.91 -11.71 16.20
C LYS A 139 -19.33 -12.36 14.89
N GLU A 140 -20.61 -12.65 14.72
CA GLU A 140 -21.14 -13.26 13.48
C GLU A 140 -20.98 -12.33 12.28
N ASP A 141 -21.18 -11.02 12.46
CA ASP A 141 -20.99 -10.02 11.40
C ASP A 141 -19.50 -9.85 11.05
N ILE A 142 -18.58 -10.12 11.98
CA ILE A 142 -17.12 -10.05 11.74
C ILE A 142 -16.62 -11.28 10.97
N LEU A 143 -17.23 -12.45 11.16
CA LEU A 143 -16.89 -13.70 10.45
C LEU A 143 -17.46 -13.75 9.03
N GLY A 144 -18.55 -13.03 8.79
CA GLY A 144 -19.20 -12.96 7.49
C GLY A 144 -18.41 -12.15 6.47
N SER A 145 -18.69 -12.39 5.19
CA SER A 145 -18.28 -11.46 4.14
C SER A 145 -18.95 -10.10 4.36
N LEU A 146 -18.19 -9.01 4.30
CA LEU A 146 -18.74 -7.67 4.54
C LEU A 146 -19.82 -7.29 3.51
N ALA A 147 -19.71 -7.76 2.26
CA ALA A 147 -20.58 -7.31 1.18
C ALA A 147 -22.07 -7.63 1.43
N PRO A 148 -22.46 -8.89 1.75
CA PRO A 148 -23.85 -9.18 2.11
C PRO A 148 -24.38 -8.34 3.29
N HIS A 149 -23.59 -8.12 4.34
CA HIS A 149 -24.03 -7.30 5.48
C HIS A 149 -24.22 -5.83 5.09
N ALA A 150 -23.28 -5.26 4.34
CA ALA A 150 -23.36 -3.87 3.88
C ALA A 150 -24.54 -3.64 2.94
N LEU A 151 -24.77 -4.56 1.99
CA LEU A 151 -25.84 -4.45 0.98
C LEU A 151 -27.24 -4.67 1.56
N ASN A 152 -27.40 -5.58 2.53
CA ASN A 152 -28.70 -5.87 3.13
C ASN A 152 -29.16 -4.80 4.12
N LYS A 153 -28.25 -3.96 4.64
CA LYS A 153 -28.54 -2.93 5.63
C LYS A 153 -28.55 -1.50 5.04
N VAL A 154 -28.55 -1.33 3.72
CA VAL A 154 -28.71 -0.01 3.08
C VAL A 154 -30.11 0.56 3.31
N SER A 155 -30.25 1.88 3.28
CA SER A 155 -31.54 2.58 3.43
C SER A 155 -31.80 3.50 2.24
N GLY A 156 -33.05 3.58 1.80
CA GLY A 156 -33.46 4.45 0.69
C GLY A 156 -34.11 5.75 1.16
N TYR A 157 -33.80 6.86 0.51
CA TYR A 157 -34.28 8.20 0.86
C TYR A 157 -34.82 8.97 -0.35
N GLU A 158 -35.77 9.88 -0.10
CA GLU A 158 -36.37 10.71 -1.15
C GLU A 158 -35.53 11.95 -1.48
N SER A 159 -34.66 12.37 -0.56
CA SER A 159 -33.78 13.52 -0.75
C SER A 159 -32.36 13.25 -0.24
N LEU A 160 -31.37 13.87 -0.87
CA LEU A 160 -29.97 13.80 -0.46
C LEU A 160 -29.77 14.36 0.96
N GLU A 161 -30.47 15.44 1.30
CA GLU A 161 -30.35 16.09 2.61
C GLU A 161 -30.79 15.17 3.76
N GLU A 162 -31.92 14.47 3.59
CA GLU A 162 -32.39 13.47 4.56
C GLU A 162 -31.40 12.30 4.69
N ALA A 163 -30.85 11.82 3.58
CA ALA A 163 -29.88 10.74 3.58
C ALA A 163 -28.59 11.13 4.33
N LEU A 164 -28.04 12.31 4.03
CA LEU A 164 -26.81 12.84 4.65
C LEU A 164 -26.98 13.25 6.12
N GLN A 165 -28.19 13.29 6.67
CA GLN A 165 -28.40 13.43 8.11
C GLN A 165 -28.19 12.12 8.87
N ASN A 166 -28.29 10.98 8.19
CA ASN A 166 -28.28 9.66 8.79
C ASN A 166 -27.10 8.78 8.35
N HIS A 167 -26.45 9.13 7.24
CA HIS A 167 -25.38 8.36 6.62
C HIS A 167 -24.21 9.25 6.22
N GLU A 168 -23.00 8.76 6.45
CA GLU A 168 -21.76 9.44 6.01
C GLU A 168 -21.45 9.18 4.53
N SER A 169 -22.12 8.22 3.89
CA SER A 169 -21.96 7.93 2.45
C SER A 169 -23.32 7.63 1.83
N VAL A 170 -23.63 8.31 0.73
CA VAL A 170 -24.93 8.26 0.04
C VAL A 170 -24.72 8.22 -1.46
N ILE A 171 -25.30 7.23 -2.13
CA ILE A 171 -25.32 7.16 -3.59
C ILE A 171 -26.50 7.96 -4.12
N ASP A 172 -26.27 8.89 -5.04
CA ASP A 172 -27.30 9.48 -5.91
C ASP A 172 -27.44 8.61 -7.16
N VAL A 173 -28.55 7.87 -7.24
CA VAL A 173 -28.85 6.91 -8.31
C VAL A 173 -29.01 7.61 -9.67
N ASN A 174 -29.56 8.82 -9.68
CA ASN A 174 -29.87 9.54 -10.90
C ASN A 174 -28.62 10.18 -11.50
N GLN A 175 -27.77 10.77 -10.65
CA GLN A 175 -26.51 11.40 -11.06
C GLN A 175 -25.36 10.39 -11.19
N GLN A 176 -25.51 9.19 -10.62
CA GLN A 176 -24.46 8.18 -10.52
C GLN A 176 -23.22 8.77 -9.84
N THR A 177 -23.44 9.36 -8.67
CA THR A 177 -22.39 9.96 -7.83
C THR A 177 -22.47 9.38 -6.42
N LEU A 178 -21.31 9.23 -5.78
CA LEU A 178 -21.23 8.94 -4.35
C LEU A 178 -20.93 10.24 -3.60
N HIS A 179 -21.84 10.64 -2.74
CA HIS A 179 -21.65 11.74 -1.80
C HIS A 179 -21.16 11.17 -0.48
N HIS A 180 -20.19 11.81 0.14
CA HIS A 180 -19.80 11.51 1.52
C HIS A 180 -19.70 12.79 2.35
N LYS A 181 -19.83 12.62 3.67
CA LYS A 181 -19.68 13.68 4.65
C LYS A 181 -19.49 13.05 6.03
N ILE A 182 -18.42 13.43 6.72
CA ILE A 182 -18.21 13.02 8.11
C ILE A 182 -19.20 13.75 9.03
N LEU A 183 -19.91 12.99 9.86
CA LEU A 183 -20.87 13.51 10.82
C LEU A 183 -20.16 13.72 12.16
N ARG A 184 -19.80 14.98 12.45
CA ARG A 184 -19.16 15.33 13.71
C ARG A 184 -20.01 14.93 14.92
N SER A 185 -19.39 14.24 15.87
CA SER A 185 -20.01 13.85 17.14
C SER A 185 -19.38 14.61 18.31
N GLU A 186 -20.11 15.58 18.88
CA GLU A 186 -19.61 16.35 20.03
C GLU A 186 -19.42 15.48 21.28
N SER A 187 -20.27 14.46 21.49
CA SER A 187 -20.11 13.53 22.62
C SER A 187 -18.84 12.69 22.50
N LEU A 188 -18.46 12.30 21.27
CA LEU A 188 -17.18 11.65 21.00
C LEU A 188 -16.01 12.57 21.31
N VAL A 189 -16.08 13.84 20.88
CA VAL A 189 -15.04 14.85 21.15
C VAL A 189 -14.84 15.04 22.65
N GLU A 190 -15.92 15.25 23.39
CA GLU A 190 -15.90 15.37 24.86
C GLU A 190 -15.28 14.12 25.51
N GLN A 191 -15.69 12.93 25.08
CA GLN A 191 -15.15 11.67 25.58
C GLN A 191 -13.64 11.55 25.35
N ARG A 192 -13.14 11.91 24.16
CA ARG A 192 -11.72 11.78 23.80
C ARG A 192 -10.85 12.85 24.47
N GLN A 193 -11.36 14.05 24.66
CA GLN A 193 -10.67 15.14 25.34
C GLN A 193 -10.55 14.92 26.85
N ALA A 194 -11.49 14.17 27.45
CA ALA A 194 -11.42 13.81 28.87
C ALA A 194 -10.27 12.83 29.21
N ILE A 195 -9.65 12.21 28.21
CA ILE A 195 -8.53 11.28 28.39
C ILE A 195 -7.20 12.04 28.37
N GLU A 196 -6.58 12.16 29.54
CA GLU A 196 -5.26 12.75 29.71
C GLU A 196 -4.16 11.85 29.14
N THR A 197 -3.61 12.24 27.99
CA THR A 197 -2.43 11.63 27.38
C THR A 197 -1.57 12.73 26.80
N THR A 198 -0.23 12.61 26.89
CA THR A 198 0.70 13.51 26.22
C THR A 198 1.27 12.80 24.99
N PRO A 199 0.63 12.87 23.81
CA PRO A 199 1.11 12.17 22.65
C PRO A 199 2.37 12.81 22.07
N VAL A 200 3.09 12.07 21.24
CA VAL A 200 4.26 12.57 20.52
C VAL A 200 3.86 13.66 19.51
N ASN A 201 2.71 13.50 18.87
CA ASN A 201 2.13 14.48 17.95
C ASN A 201 0.59 14.43 17.96
N GLN A 202 -0.09 15.41 17.35
CA GLN A 202 -1.56 15.50 17.38
C GLN A 202 -2.24 14.62 16.33
N ASN A 203 -1.69 14.59 15.11
CA ASN A 203 -2.31 13.90 13.98
C ASN A 203 -1.36 12.85 13.41
N LEU A 204 -1.88 11.65 13.15
CA LEU A 204 -1.17 10.60 12.41
C LEU A 204 -2.02 10.18 11.22
N ILE A 205 -1.47 10.31 10.02
CA ILE A 205 -2.04 9.78 8.79
C ILE A 205 -1.22 8.57 8.37
N ILE A 206 -1.87 7.41 8.30
CA ILE A 206 -1.29 6.14 7.88
C ILE A 206 -1.84 5.83 6.51
N ILE A 207 -0.96 5.83 5.53
CA ILE A 207 -1.23 5.50 4.14
C ILE A 207 -0.70 4.10 3.89
N TYR A 208 -1.62 3.17 3.74
CA TYR A 208 -1.35 1.77 3.53
C TYR A 208 -1.64 1.42 2.07
N ILE A 209 -0.66 0.94 1.32
CA ILE A 209 -0.87 0.49 -0.06
C ILE A 209 -0.49 -0.98 -0.15
N ASP A 210 -1.49 -1.84 -0.36
CA ASP A 210 -1.33 -3.28 -0.35
C ASP A 210 -0.36 -3.79 -1.43
N ALA A 211 0.49 -4.74 -1.05
CA ALA A 211 1.51 -5.37 -1.88
C ALA A 211 2.57 -4.43 -2.50
N LEU A 212 2.69 -3.18 -2.02
CA LEU A 212 3.63 -2.21 -2.57
C LEU A 212 5.05 -2.41 -2.01
N SER A 213 5.92 -2.98 -2.83
CA SER A 213 7.34 -3.08 -2.48
C SER A 213 8.02 -1.72 -2.53
N ARG A 214 9.09 -1.58 -1.73
CA ARG A 214 9.90 -0.36 -1.66
C ARG A 214 10.37 0.11 -3.04
N ALA A 215 10.97 -0.79 -3.83
CA ALA A 215 11.49 -0.45 -5.16
C ALA A 215 10.37 0.02 -6.12
N ARG A 216 9.13 -0.45 -5.92
CA ARG A 216 7.98 -0.08 -6.76
C ARG A 216 7.39 1.24 -6.35
N ALA A 217 7.38 1.56 -5.06
CA ALA A 217 6.98 2.89 -4.61
C ALA A 217 7.83 3.99 -5.26
N HIS A 218 9.16 3.86 -5.22
CA HIS A 218 10.07 4.81 -5.86
C HIS A 218 9.84 4.97 -7.36
N LYS A 219 9.43 3.89 -8.02
CA LYS A 219 9.18 3.88 -9.46
C LYS A 219 7.80 4.40 -9.85
N LYS A 220 6.77 3.99 -9.11
CA LYS A 220 5.36 4.12 -9.49
C LYS A 220 4.69 5.31 -8.82
N LEU A 221 5.28 5.82 -7.74
CA LEU A 221 4.80 6.97 -6.98
C LEU A 221 5.86 8.11 -6.93
N PRO A 222 6.44 8.54 -8.06
CA PRO A 222 7.53 9.52 -8.04
C PRO A 222 7.14 10.88 -7.44
N LYS A 223 5.90 11.37 -7.64
CA LYS A 223 5.45 12.64 -7.04
C LYS A 223 5.29 12.51 -5.53
N THR A 224 4.78 11.37 -5.07
CA THR A 224 4.67 11.04 -3.65
C THR A 224 6.05 10.93 -3.01
N MET A 225 7.02 10.29 -3.66
CA MET A 225 8.40 10.27 -3.17
C MET A 225 9.03 11.66 -3.16
N GLN A 226 8.70 12.50 -4.15
CA GLN A 226 9.19 13.88 -4.18
C GLN A 226 8.68 14.68 -2.98
N PHE A 227 7.41 14.52 -2.58
CA PHE A 227 6.90 15.14 -1.34
C PHE A 227 7.79 14.81 -0.14
N PHE A 228 8.13 13.55 0.09
CA PHE A 228 9.00 13.16 1.21
C PHE A 228 10.43 13.70 1.07
N LYS A 229 10.98 13.76 -0.14
CA LYS A 229 12.29 14.41 -0.40
C LYS A 229 12.26 15.90 -0.10
N ASP A 230 11.16 16.57 -0.43
CA ASP A 230 10.99 18.00 -0.14
C ASP A 230 10.92 18.26 1.36
N GLN A 231 10.35 17.34 2.15
CA GLN A 231 10.39 17.42 3.62
C GLN A 231 11.83 17.31 4.16
N ILE A 232 12.65 16.39 3.62
CA ILE A 232 14.09 16.28 3.97
C ILE A 232 14.83 17.57 3.64
N ASN A 233 14.62 18.10 2.43
CA ASN A 233 15.23 19.36 2.00
C ASN A 233 14.81 20.56 2.86
N ALA A 234 13.63 20.49 3.48
CA ALA A 234 13.13 21.45 4.45
C ALA A 234 13.59 21.15 5.90
N GLU A 235 14.60 20.31 6.08
CA GLU A 235 15.19 19.91 7.37
C GLU A 235 14.20 19.23 8.33
N LYS A 236 13.15 18.61 7.80
CA LYS A 236 12.23 17.81 8.61
C LYS A 236 12.73 16.38 8.76
N ASP A 237 12.32 15.78 9.86
CA ASP A 237 12.54 14.37 10.14
C ASP A 237 11.77 13.50 9.14
N VAL A 238 12.50 12.78 8.28
CA VAL A 238 11.96 11.74 7.41
C VAL A 238 12.89 10.55 7.49
N TYR A 239 12.30 9.36 7.61
CA TYR A 239 13.00 8.09 7.73
C TYR A 239 12.44 7.12 6.70
N GLU A 240 13.31 6.51 5.91
CA GLU A 240 12.99 5.39 5.05
C GLU A 240 13.69 4.13 5.56
N PHE A 241 12.93 3.13 5.97
CA PHE A 241 13.48 1.90 6.54
C PHE A 241 13.80 0.91 5.41
N TYR A 242 15.04 0.94 4.91
CA TYR A 242 15.49 0.24 3.71
C TYR A 242 15.35 -1.29 3.80
N LYS A 243 15.51 -1.86 5.00
CA LYS A 243 15.42 -3.30 5.28
C LYS A 243 14.18 -3.64 6.11
N TYR A 244 13.09 -2.89 5.90
CA TYR A 244 11.78 -3.27 6.43
C TYR A 244 11.27 -4.53 5.73
N SER A 245 11.04 -5.59 6.50
CA SER A 245 10.75 -6.93 5.99
C SER A 245 9.36 -7.39 6.39
N ALA A 246 8.71 -8.06 5.45
CA ALA A 246 7.51 -8.82 5.75
C ALA A 246 7.85 -10.12 6.49
N PHE A 247 6.93 -10.59 7.32
CA PHE A 247 6.95 -11.93 7.89
C PHE A 247 6.58 -12.97 6.84
N TYR A 248 5.60 -12.65 6.00
CA TYR A 248 5.08 -13.50 4.92
C TYR A 248 4.90 -12.68 3.66
N GLY A 249 4.86 -13.35 2.50
CA GLY A 249 4.54 -12.71 1.23
C GLY A 249 3.04 -12.51 1.00
N TYR A 250 2.24 -12.43 2.06
CA TYR A 250 0.76 -12.31 2.04
C TYR A 250 0.29 -11.45 3.21
N THR A 251 -0.95 -10.97 3.14
CA THR A 251 -1.43 -9.89 4.01
C THR A 251 -1.67 -10.26 5.46
N ALA A 252 -2.32 -11.40 5.72
CA ALA A 252 -2.89 -11.73 7.02
C ALA A 252 -1.89 -11.61 8.19
N GLU A 253 -0.78 -12.33 8.13
CA GLU A 253 0.19 -12.38 9.22
C GLU A 253 0.92 -11.05 9.43
N ASN A 254 1.13 -10.28 8.35
CA ASN A 254 1.75 -8.97 8.44
C ASN A 254 0.80 -7.95 9.10
N VAL A 255 -0.47 -7.93 8.70
CA VAL A 255 -1.50 -7.06 9.27
C VAL A 255 -1.80 -7.43 10.72
N GLU A 256 -1.79 -8.71 11.07
CA GLU A 256 -1.84 -9.15 12.47
C GLU A 256 -0.69 -8.55 13.29
N ALA A 257 0.53 -8.61 12.78
CA ALA A 257 1.68 -8.04 13.46
C ALA A 257 1.58 -6.52 13.59
N ILE A 258 1.07 -5.82 12.57
CA ILE A 258 0.79 -4.36 12.62
C ILE A 258 -0.23 -4.04 13.71
N HIS A 259 -1.37 -4.73 13.71
CA HIS A 259 -2.51 -4.38 14.55
C HIS A 259 -2.36 -4.86 15.99
N TYR A 260 -1.69 -5.98 16.22
CA TYR A 260 -1.66 -6.64 17.53
C TYR A 260 -0.25 -6.89 18.08
N GLY A 261 0.80 -6.72 17.28
CA GLY A 261 2.19 -6.83 17.71
C GLY A 261 2.75 -8.25 17.73
N PHE A 262 2.13 -9.20 17.04
CA PHE A 262 2.58 -10.59 16.92
C PHE A 262 2.06 -11.28 15.65
N THR A 263 2.62 -12.44 15.32
CA THR A 263 2.17 -13.33 14.23
C THR A 263 1.65 -14.64 14.81
N MET A 264 0.63 -15.26 14.20
CA MET A 264 0.04 -16.51 14.69
C MET A 264 0.98 -17.73 14.69
N ASP A 265 2.04 -17.72 13.87
CA ASP A 265 3.01 -18.83 13.82
C ASP A 265 3.93 -18.90 15.06
N ASN A 266 3.89 -17.90 15.94
CA ASN A 266 4.58 -17.99 17.23
C ASN A 266 3.86 -19.01 18.14
N SER A 267 4.53 -20.15 18.36
CA SER A 267 4.11 -21.22 19.27
C SER A 267 3.86 -20.75 20.71
N ASP A 268 4.32 -19.56 21.05
CA ASP A 268 4.18 -18.90 22.35
C ASP A 268 2.89 -18.09 22.49
N MET A 269 1.90 -18.27 21.60
CA MET A 269 0.54 -17.78 21.84
C MET A 269 0.00 -18.40 23.14
N GLN A 270 0.22 -17.69 24.24
CA GLN A 270 -0.34 -18.02 25.52
C GLN A 270 -1.85 -17.87 25.38
N MET A 271 -2.55 -19.01 25.45
CA MET A 271 -3.98 -19.20 25.20
C MET A 271 -4.93 -18.30 26.04
N TYR A 272 -4.38 -17.44 26.91
CA TYR A 272 -5.08 -16.70 27.95
C TYR A 272 -5.03 -15.18 27.80
N TYR A 273 -4.30 -14.61 26.83
CA TYR A 273 -4.23 -13.15 26.68
C TYR A 273 -5.17 -12.66 25.58
N SER A 274 -5.95 -11.63 25.91
CA SER A 274 -6.64 -10.81 24.92
C SER A 274 -5.66 -9.76 24.40
N TYR A 275 -5.48 -9.73 23.08
CA TYR A 275 -4.63 -8.73 22.45
C TYR A 275 -5.48 -7.54 22.02
N GLN A 276 -5.06 -6.35 22.48
CA GLN A 276 -5.67 -5.09 22.14
C GLN A 276 -5.23 -4.65 20.74
N SER A 277 -6.18 -4.37 19.85
CA SER A 277 -5.90 -3.80 18.54
C SER A 277 -5.30 -2.39 18.66
N ILE A 278 -4.50 -1.98 17.67
CA ILE A 278 -3.94 -0.62 17.65
C ILE A 278 -5.03 0.45 17.52
N THR A 279 -6.15 0.13 16.87
CA THR A 279 -7.34 1.00 16.81
C THR A 279 -7.89 1.27 18.21
N GLN A 280 -8.14 0.21 18.99
CA GLN A 280 -8.57 0.33 20.39
C GLN A 280 -7.55 1.12 21.20
N TYR A 281 -6.26 0.84 21.03
CA TYR A 281 -5.19 1.52 21.76
C TYR A 281 -5.23 3.04 21.52
N PHE A 282 -5.36 3.51 20.28
CA PHE A 282 -5.47 4.94 19.99
C PHE A 282 -6.71 5.57 20.64
N LYS A 283 -7.87 4.90 20.56
CA LYS A 283 -9.12 5.38 21.19
C LYS A 283 -8.98 5.51 22.70
N ASP A 284 -8.32 4.56 23.34
CA ASP A 284 -8.01 4.56 24.77
C ASP A 284 -7.00 5.63 25.19
N LYS A 285 -6.26 6.19 24.22
CA LYS A 285 -5.37 7.35 24.42
C LYS A 285 -6.01 8.69 24.04
N GLY A 286 -7.31 8.68 23.73
CA GLY A 286 -8.08 9.89 23.47
C GLY A 286 -7.86 10.45 22.06
N PHE A 287 -7.57 9.58 21.10
CA PHE A 287 -7.59 9.92 19.67
C PHE A 287 -8.95 9.57 19.08
N ILE A 288 -9.40 10.41 18.13
CA ILE A 288 -10.48 10.06 17.22
C ILE A 288 -9.87 9.26 16.06
N VAL A 289 -10.40 8.08 15.77
CA VAL A 289 -9.86 7.21 14.71
C VAL A 289 -10.78 7.19 13.50
N GLY A 290 -10.24 7.53 12.33
CA GLY A 290 -10.91 7.41 11.04
C GLY A 290 -10.27 6.30 10.20
N ARG A 291 -11.08 5.58 9.41
CA ARG A 291 -10.60 4.58 8.46
C ARG A 291 -11.40 4.62 7.15
N SER A 292 -10.71 4.62 6.02
CA SER A 292 -11.34 4.38 4.72
C SER A 292 -10.47 3.51 3.85
N GLN A 293 -11.11 2.75 2.97
CA GLN A 293 -10.43 1.89 2.03
C GLN A 293 -11.31 1.53 0.84
N ASN A 294 -10.69 1.24 -0.30
CA ASN A 294 -11.36 0.82 -1.53
C ASN A 294 -11.36 -0.71 -1.71
N TYR A 295 -11.43 -1.46 -0.61
CA TYR A 295 -11.59 -2.91 -0.58
C TYR A 295 -12.72 -3.33 0.37
N CYS A 296 -13.58 -4.26 -0.05
CA CYS A 296 -14.76 -4.68 0.71
C CYS A 296 -14.41 -5.71 1.81
N GLU A 297 -13.45 -5.37 2.66
CA GLU A 297 -13.07 -6.17 3.81
C GLU A 297 -12.59 -5.28 4.93
N ARG A 298 -12.93 -5.57 6.18
CA ARG A 298 -12.56 -4.69 7.31
C ARG A 298 -11.08 -4.70 7.69
N PHE A 299 -10.41 -5.80 7.36
CA PHE A 299 -9.10 -6.12 7.93
C PHE A 299 -8.06 -6.56 6.93
N TYR A 300 -8.34 -6.46 5.62
CA TYR A 300 -7.48 -7.03 4.58
C TYR A 300 -7.23 -8.55 4.68
N PHE A 301 -7.80 -9.22 5.69
CA PHE A 301 -7.77 -10.65 5.82
C PHE A 301 -9.04 -11.17 6.49
N PRO A 302 -9.47 -12.40 6.16
CA PRO A 302 -10.61 -13.03 6.79
C PRO A 302 -10.29 -13.42 8.24
N PHE A 303 -11.11 -12.95 9.18
CA PHE A 303 -11.01 -13.42 10.57
C PHE A 303 -11.47 -14.88 10.65
N THR A 304 -10.67 -15.72 11.27
CA THR A 304 -11.14 -17.02 11.73
C THR A 304 -11.83 -16.86 13.09
N GLN A 305 -12.71 -17.80 13.45
CA GLN A 305 -13.32 -17.84 14.78
C GLN A 305 -12.27 -17.77 15.89
N HIS A 306 -11.14 -18.46 15.70
CA HIS A 306 -10.03 -18.44 16.63
C HIS A 306 -9.48 -17.01 16.83
N ILE A 307 -9.38 -16.18 15.78
CA ILE A 307 -8.88 -14.81 15.92
C ILE A 307 -9.92 -13.96 16.67
N ILE A 308 -11.21 -14.06 16.35
CA ILE A 308 -12.22 -13.25 17.06
C ILE A 308 -12.29 -13.59 18.56
N ASP A 309 -12.05 -14.85 18.92
CA ASP A 309 -12.12 -15.27 20.32
C ASP A 309 -10.92 -14.80 21.16
N ARG A 310 -9.79 -14.44 20.54
CA ARG A 310 -8.57 -14.02 21.26
C ARG A 310 -8.23 -12.55 21.10
N PHE A 311 -8.80 -11.88 20.10
CA PHE A 311 -8.42 -10.53 19.74
C PHE A 311 -9.61 -9.60 19.93
N SER A 312 -9.41 -8.50 20.66
CA SER A 312 -10.46 -7.50 20.77
C SER A 312 -10.50 -6.69 19.47
N PHE A 313 -11.61 -6.88 18.75
CA PHE A 313 -11.94 -6.01 17.64
C PHE A 313 -12.59 -4.74 18.19
N GLU A 314 -12.06 -3.58 17.76
CA GLU A 314 -12.72 -2.30 17.94
C GLU A 314 -12.76 -1.59 16.58
N PRO A 315 -13.94 -1.20 16.09
CA PRO A 315 -14.06 -0.39 14.88
C PRO A 315 -13.47 1.02 15.10
N ALA A 316 -13.09 1.67 14.00
CA ALA A 316 -12.76 3.09 14.06
C ALA A 316 -13.99 3.91 14.48
N ASP A 317 -13.79 5.15 14.93
CA ASP A 317 -14.91 6.04 15.27
C ASP A 317 -15.67 6.47 14.01
N HIS A 318 -14.99 6.53 12.86
CA HIS A 318 -15.56 6.73 11.54
C HIS A 318 -14.98 5.72 10.55
N GLU A 319 -15.84 5.05 9.78
CA GLU A 319 -15.44 4.09 8.76
C GLU A 319 -16.16 4.31 7.44
N MET A 320 -15.41 4.49 6.36
CA MET A 320 -15.95 4.51 5.00
C MET A 320 -15.39 3.33 4.19
N ILE A 321 -16.04 2.18 4.36
CA ILE A 321 -15.68 0.90 3.73
C ILE A 321 -16.82 0.38 2.84
N SER A 322 -18.08 0.62 3.22
CA SER A 322 -19.25 0.04 2.53
C SER A 322 -19.37 0.39 1.05
N PHE A 323 -18.83 1.52 0.59
CA PHE A 323 -18.84 1.86 -0.84
C PHE A 323 -18.00 0.88 -1.67
N ALA A 324 -16.94 0.30 -1.08
CA ALA A 324 -16.14 -0.72 -1.74
C ALA A 324 -16.90 -2.03 -1.92
N CYS A 325 -18.02 -2.22 -1.21
CA CYS A 325 -18.92 -3.37 -1.34
C CYS A 325 -20.02 -3.17 -2.40
N ASP A 326 -20.01 -2.03 -3.08
CA ASP A 326 -20.95 -1.71 -4.15
C ASP A 326 -20.89 -2.78 -5.26
N PRO A 327 -22.03 -3.33 -5.73
CA PRO A 327 -22.03 -4.45 -6.66
C PRO A 327 -21.62 -4.07 -8.10
N HIS A 328 -21.42 -2.79 -8.40
CA HIS A 328 -20.79 -2.31 -9.63
C HIS A 328 -19.27 -2.37 -9.56
N TYR A 329 -18.71 -2.46 -8.35
CA TYR A 329 -17.28 -2.57 -8.10
C TYR A 329 -16.90 -3.96 -7.59
N HIS A 330 -17.53 -4.44 -6.50
CA HIS A 330 -17.25 -5.74 -5.91
C HIS A 330 -18.27 -6.80 -6.37
N GLN A 331 -17.80 -7.78 -7.15
CA GLN A 331 -18.65 -8.87 -7.62
C GLN A 331 -18.55 -10.07 -6.68
N GLU A 332 -19.59 -10.34 -5.88
CA GLU A 332 -19.62 -11.44 -4.90
C GLU A 332 -19.24 -12.82 -5.48
N LYS A 333 -19.62 -13.09 -6.75
CA LYS A 333 -19.30 -14.39 -7.40
C LYS A 333 -17.85 -14.49 -7.87
N PHE A 334 -17.19 -13.36 -8.10
CA PHE A 334 -15.84 -13.28 -8.64
C PHE A 334 -15.10 -12.09 -8.01
N PRO A 335 -14.90 -12.10 -6.68
CA PRO A 335 -14.30 -10.96 -5.98
C PRO A 335 -12.87 -10.69 -6.48
N ASP A 336 -12.17 -11.76 -6.89
CA ASP A 336 -10.77 -11.75 -7.35
C ASP A 336 -10.63 -11.65 -8.87
N PHE A 337 -11.68 -11.22 -9.59
CA PHE A 337 -11.62 -11.17 -11.04
C PHE A 337 -10.68 -10.07 -11.51
N ALA A 338 -9.64 -10.44 -12.25
CA ALA A 338 -8.57 -9.52 -12.62
C ALA A 338 -8.99 -8.40 -13.61
N TYR A 339 -10.25 -8.36 -14.06
CA TYR A 339 -10.76 -7.35 -15.00
C TYR A 339 -11.81 -6.41 -14.38
N ILE A 340 -12.29 -6.67 -13.17
CA ILE A 340 -13.22 -5.77 -12.48
C ILE A 340 -13.05 -5.86 -10.97
N GLY A 341 -13.29 -4.73 -10.30
CA GLY A 341 -13.29 -4.67 -8.86
C GLY A 341 -11.91 -4.46 -8.28
N PRO A 342 -11.72 -4.85 -7.00
CA PRO A 342 -10.54 -4.45 -6.25
C PRO A 342 -9.24 -5.05 -6.77
N TYR A 343 -9.27 -6.19 -7.46
CA TYR A 343 -8.10 -6.84 -8.04
C TYR A 343 -7.93 -6.58 -9.55
N SER A 344 -8.71 -5.63 -10.10
CA SER A 344 -8.66 -5.30 -11.51
C SER A 344 -7.29 -4.75 -11.92
N MET A 345 -6.77 -5.24 -13.04
CA MET A 345 -5.61 -4.66 -13.74
C MET A 345 -5.97 -3.42 -14.57
N PHE A 346 -7.26 -3.14 -14.73
CA PHE A 346 -7.75 -1.89 -15.30
C PHE A 346 -7.89 -0.82 -14.21
N ARG A 347 -7.99 0.44 -14.63
CA ARG A 347 -8.28 1.54 -13.71
C ARG A 347 -9.59 1.27 -12.97
N LYS A 348 -9.55 1.40 -11.64
CA LYS A 348 -10.64 1.03 -10.73
C LYS A 348 -11.57 2.23 -10.57
N CYS A 349 -12.64 2.26 -11.35
CA CYS A 349 -13.59 3.36 -11.36
C CYS A 349 -14.93 2.95 -10.75
N LEU A 350 -15.55 3.86 -10.02
CA LEU A 350 -16.91 3.74 -9.52
C LEU A 350 -17.57 5.13 -9.61
N TYR A 351 -18.74 5.22 -10.25
CA TYR A 351 -19.51 6.47 -10.34
C TYR A 351 -18.73 7.67 -10.90
N GLY A 352 -18.01 7.45 -12.01
CA GLY A 352 -17.30 8.54 -12.72
C GLY A 352 -15.90 8.86 -12.19
N GLN A 353 -15.49 8.26 -11.06
CA GLN A 353 -14.29 8.61 -10.31
C GLN A 353 -13.47 7.37 -9.95
N ASP A 354 -12.17 7.53 -9.75
CA ASP A 354 -11.31 6.48 -9.23
C ASP A 354 -11.72 6.07 -7.81
N THR A 355 -11.69 4.78 -7.50
CA THR A 355 -12.14 4.30 -6.19
C THR A 355 -11.23 4.77 -5.06
N PHE A 356 -9.94 4.99 -5.32
CA PHE A 356 -9.02 5.57 -4.35
C PHE A 356 -9.36 7.03 -4.02
N GLN A 357 -10.02 7.77 -4.92
CA GLN A 357 -10.31 9.18 -4.68
C GLN A 357 -11.36 9.32 -3.58
N TYR A 358 -12.34 8.40 -3.50
CA TYR A 358 -13.26 8.36 -2.35
C TYR A 358 -12.50 8.19 -1.01
N VAL A 359 -11.46 7.36 -0.99
CA VAL A 359 -10.63 7.16 0.20
C VAL A 359 -9.92 8.45 0.61
N LEU A 360 -9.37 9.20 -0.37
CA LEU A 360 -8.73 10.49 -0.14
C LEU A 360 -9.74 11.56 0.31
N ASP A 361 -10.89 11.65 -0.36
CA ASP A 361 -11.93 12.64 -0.04
C ASP A 361 -12.48 12.42 1.38
N PHE A 362 -12.64 11.16 1.83
CA PHE A 362 -12.95 10.84 3.23
C PHE A 362 -11.86 11.35 4.17
N GLY A 363 -10.59 11.16 3.80
CA GLY A 363 -9.46 11.64 4.59
C GLY A 363 -9.47 13.15 4.77
N GLU A 364 -9.73 13.90 3.69
CA GLU A 364 -9.84 15.36 3.73
C GLU A 364 -10.98 15.82 4.64
N ASP A 365 -12.17 15.23 4.47
CA ASP A 365 -13.34 15.57 5.30
C ASP A 365 -13.11 15.21 6.77
N PHE A 366 -12.48 14.07 7.07
CA PHE A 366 -12.17 13.65 8.43
C PHE A 366 -11.18 14.60 9.11
N MET A 367 -10.09 14.93 8.42
CA MET A 367 -9.06 15.84 8.93
C MET A 367 -9.63 17.22 9.25
N LYS A 368 -10.52 17.73 8.37
CA LYS A 368 -11.23 19.00 8.53
C LYS A 368 -12.28 18.95 9.64
N THR A 369 -13.08 17.89 9.72
CA THR A 369 -14.18 17.77 10.70
C THR A 369 -13.67 17.77 12.13
N TYR A 370 -12.47 17.22 12.34
CA TYR A 370 -11.82 17.11 13.63
C TYR A 370 -10.54 17.95 13.74
N GLU A 371 -10.49 19.11 13.08
CA GLU A 371 -9.27 19.94 12.94
C GLU A 371 -8.57 20.27 14.28
N ASN A 372 -9.32 20.35 15.38
CA ASN A 372 -8.84 20.74 16.71
C ASN A 372 -8.60 19.55 17.65
N GLU A 373 -8.92 18.34 17.23
CA GLU A 373 -8.80 17.13 18.03
C GLU A 373 -7.59 16.29 17.62
N ARG A 374 -7.07 15.51 18.57
CA ARG A 374 -6.08 14.48 18.27
C ARG A 374 -6.73 13.38 17.46
N LYS A 375 -6.12 12.99 16.34
CA LYS A 375 -6.71 12.02 15.43
C LYS A 375 -5.72 11.11 14.75
N VAL A 376 -6.18 9.91 14.43
CA VAL A 376 -5.45 8.93 13.62
C VAL A 376 -6.32 8.56 12.44
N LEU A 377 -5.77 8.64 11.24
CA LEU A 377 -6.46 8.35 9.99
C LEU A 377 -5.75 7.21 9.26
N PHE A 378 -6.47 6.11 9.03
CA PHE A 378 -6.03 4.98 8.20
C PHE A 378 -6.65 5.11 6.80
N LEU A 379 -5.81 5.38 5.80
CA LEU A 379 -6.20 5.38 4.39
C LEU A 379 -5.55 4.20 3.71
N ASN A 380 -6.37 3.24 3.31
CA ASN A 380 -5.86 1.96 2.83
C ASN A 380 -6.27 1.73 1.37
N PHE A 381 -5.30 1.33 0.53
CA PHE A 381 -5.43 1.29 -0.93
C PHE A 381 -5.09 -0.10 -1.46
N ILE A 382 -6.01 -0.70 -2.21
CA ILE A 382 -5.81 -1.99 -2.90
C ILE A 382 -5.22 -1.81 -4.32
N ASP A 383 -4.92 -0.57 -4.71
CA ASP A 383 -4.58 -0.16 -6.07
C ASP A 383 -3.35 -0.83 -6.68
N TYR A 384 -2.45 -1.39 -5.86
CA TYR A 384 -1.29 -2.13 -6.35
C TYR A 384 -1.43 -3.66 -6.28
N HIS A 385 -2.47 -4.17 -5.62
CA HIS A 385 -2.74 -5.60 -5.52
C HIS A 385 -3.44 -6.11 -6.81
N GLU A 386 -2.75 -6.00 -7.94
CA GLU A 386 -3.21 -6.49 -9.26
C GLU A 386 -2.03 -7.02 -10.10
N GLY A 387 -2.29 -7.83 -11.12
CA GLY A 387 -1.26 -8.63 -11.81
C GLY A 387 -0.25 -7.88 -12.68
N THR A 388 -0.50 -6.61 -13.01
CA THR A 388 0.34 -5.76 -13.87
C THR A 388 1.21 -4.76 -13.09
N GLY A 389 0.88 -4.46 -11.85
CA GLY A 389 1.52 -3.41 -11.05
C GLY A 389 1.47 -2.03 -11.70
N THR A 390 0.46 -1.72 -12.50
CA THR A 390 0.30 -0.45 -13.23
C THR A 390 -0.79 0.44 -12.64
N ALA A 391 -1.85 -0.11 -12.04
CA ALA A 391 -3.00 0.68 -11.59
C ALA A 391 -2.63 1.71 -10.51
N VAL A 392 -1.71 1.38 -9.59
CA VAL A 392 -1.27 2.28 -8.51
C VAL A 392 -0.72 3.63 -8.99
N ARG A 393 -0.24 3.74 -10.24
CA ARG A 393 0.34 5.01 -10.73
C ARG A 393 -0.68 6.15 -10.76
N PHE A 394 -1.98 5.83 -10.85
CA PHE A 394 -3.05 6.83 -10.84
C PHE A 394 -3.23 7.46 -9.46
N LEU A 395 -2.79 6.78 -8.40
CA LEU A 395 -2.80 7.28 -7.05
C LEU A 395 -1.70 8.34 -6.82
N ASP A 396 -0.58 8.31 -7.56
CA ASP A 396 0.61 9.13 -7.26
C ASP A 396 0.33 10.63 -7.15
N GLU A 397 -0.32 11.21 -8.15
CA GLU A 397 -0.59 12.65 -8.14
C GLU A 397 -1.64 13.06 -7.10
N PRO A 398 -2.82 12.42 -7.03
CA PRO A 398 -3.81 12.70 -6.00
C PRO A 398 -3.26 12.52 -4.58
N LEU A 399 -2.48 11.45 -4.36
CA LEU A 399 -1.86 11.17 -3.06
C LEU A 399 -0.83 12.23 -2.68
N ALA A 400 0.06 12.61 -3.60
CA ALA A 400 1.04 13.66 -3.34
C ALA A 400 0.36 15.00 -3.01
N ARG A 401 -0.73 15.34 -3.71
CA ARG A 401 -1.52 16.55 -3.42
C ARG A 401 -2.16 16.48 -2.04
N PHE A 402 -2.82 15.36 -1.72
CA PHE A 402 -3.40 15.14 -0.40
C PHE A 402 -2.35 15.31 0.71
N LEU A 403 -1.17 14.70 0.56
CA LEU A 403 -0.07 14.83 1.52
C LEU A 403 0.40 16.28 1.71
N GLN A 404 0.50 17.05 0.61
CA GLN A 404 0.85 18.47 0.64
C GLN A 404 -0.22 19.31 1.36
N GLU A 405 -1.50 19.04 1.11
CA GLU A 405 -2.61 19.77 1.72
C GLU A 405 -2.78 19.46 3.21
N GLN A 406 -2.46 18.23 3.64
CA GLN A 406 -2.49 17.82 5.04
C GLN A 406 -1.20 18.13 5.81
N GLU A 407 -0.18 18.69 5.12
CA GLU A 407 1.11 18.99 5.71
C GLU A 407 0.99 20.06 6.80
N SER A 408 1.36 19.68 8.03
CA SER A 408 1.45 20.63 9.14
C SER A 408 2.54 20.19 10.11
N GLN A 409 2.98 21.08 11.00
CA GLN A 409 3.93 20.73 12.07
C GLN A 409 3.37 19.65 13.01
N ASN A 410 2.04 19.58 13.14
CA ASN A 410 1.36 18.66 14.05
C ASN A 410 0.86 17.38 13.36
N THR A 411 1.26 17.14 12.10
CA THR A 411 0.85 15.98 11.32
C THR A 411 2.05 15.09 11.02
N SER A 412 1.99 13.85 11.51
CA SER A 412 2.90 12.77 11.14
C SER A 412 2.29 11.95 10.00
N PHE A 413 3.13 11.53 9.06
CA PHE A 413 2.74 10.65 7.96
C PHE A 413 3.49 9.33 8.05
N ILE A 414 2.80 8.22 7.84
CA ILE A 414 3.40 6.92 7.56
C ILE A 414 2.90 6.46 6.21
N LEU A 415 3.81 6.21 5.27
CA LEU A 415 3.49 5.51 4.03
C LEU A 415 4.09 4.11 4.12
N MET A 416 3.24 3.09 4.03
CA MET A 416 3.65 1.71 4.26
C MET A 416 2.94 0.70 3.37
N SER A 417 3.51 -0.50 3.33
CA SER A 417 2.89 -1.73 2.84
C SER A 417 3.12 -2.84 3.87
N ASP A 418 2.28 -3.85 3.83
CA ASP A 418 2.38 -5.09 4.60
C ASP A 418 3.38 -6.10 3.98
N HIS A 419 3.42 -6.16 2.66
CA HIS A 419 4.38 -6.95 1.91
C HIS A 419 4.67 -6.30 0.55
N GLY A 420 5.52 -6.91 -0.25
CA GLY A 420 5.77 -6.48 -1.62
C GLY A 420 4.91 -7.20 -2.65
N PHE A 421 5.29 -7.06 -3.91
CA PHE A 421 4.49 -7.55 -5.03
C PHE A 421 4.51 -9.09 -5.11
N HIS A 422 3.35 -9.73 -4.93
CA HIS A 422 3.19 -11.19 -5.09
C HIS A 422 2.15 -11.60 -6.13
N MET A 423 1.57 -10.65 -6.87
CA MET A 423 0.41 -10.96 -7.69
C MET A 423 0.74 -11.85 -8.88
N ASN A 424 -0.01 -12.95 -9.01
CA ASN A 424 0.16 -13.89 -10.09
C ASN A 424 -0.04 -13.19 -11.43
N GLY A 425 0.93 -13.33 -12.33
CA GLY A 425 0.93 -12.68 -13.62
C GLY A 425 2.25 -12.91 -14.34
N LEU A 426 2.34 -12.47 -15.60
CA LEU A 426 3.54 -12.64 -16.40
C LEU A 426 4.75 -11.96 -15.75
N LEU A 427 4.57 -10.79 -15.14
CA LEU A 427 5.62 -10.08 -14.41
C LEU A 427 6.17 -10.90 -13.24
N PHE A 428 5.29 -11.44 -12.40
CA PHE A 428 5.69 -12.24 -11.25
C PHE A 428 6.42 -13.52 -11.69
N GLN A 429 5.89 -14.25 -12.67
CA GLN A 429 6.53 -15.47 -13.16
C GLN A 429 7.93 -15.20 -13.74
N LEU A 430 8.10 -14.10 -14.47
CA LEU A 430 9.39 -13.69 -15.01
C LEU A 430 10.36 -13.21 -13.93
N GLY A 431 9.87 -12.49 -12.92
CA GLY A 431 10.64 -12.14 -11.73
C GLY A 431 11.14 -13.38 -10.99
N ARG A 432 10.31 -14.43 -10.91
CA ARG A 432 10.65 -15.69 -10.23
C ARG A 432 11.78 -16.46 -10.89
N ILE A 433 11.90 -16.42 -12.22
CA ILE A 433 13.02 -17.04 -12.96
C ILE A 433 14.38 -16.55 -12.45
N TYR A 434 14.44 -15.29 -12.00
CA TYR A 434 15.66 -14.65 -11.51
C TYR A 434 15.63 -14.39 -9.99
N GLY A 435 14.69 -14.98 -9.25
CA GLY A 435 14.54 -14.81 -7.80
C GLY A 435 14.06 -13.42 -7.36
N GLN A 436 13.87 -12.46 -8.28
CA GLN A 436 13.47 -11.09 -7.98
C GLN A 436 12.15 -11.04 -7.19
N SER A 437 11.13 -11.78 -7.64
CA SER A 437 9.80 -11.73 -7.04
C SER A 437 9.77 -12.28 -5.62
N GLU A 438 10.62 -13.26 -5.31
CA GLU A 438 10.70 -13.90 -3.99
C GLU A 438 11.32 -12.97 -2.95
N ILE A 439 12.28 -12.14 -3.35
CA ILE A 439 12.86 -11.11 -2.50
C ILE A 439 11.88 -9.93 -2.40
N GLU A 440 11.37 -9.47 -3.55
CA GLU A 440 10.55 -8.26 -3.62
C GLU A 440 9.26 -8.38 -2.81
N LYS A 441 8.61 -9.55 -2.81
CA LYS A 441 7.41 -9.80 -1.98
C LYS A 441 7.67 -9.66 -0.48
N LEU A 442 8.92 -9.77 -0.03
CA LEU A 442 9.30 -9.64 1.39
C LEU A 442 9.90 -8.26 1.72
N MET A 443 9.94 -7.34 0.75
CA MET A 443 10.47 -5.98 0.91
C MET A 443 9.37 -4.91 0.75
N PRO A 444 8.41 -4.83 1.68
CA PRO A 444 7.44 -3.74 1.71
C PRO A 444 8.11 -2.38 1.88
N LEU A 445 7.37 -1.33 1.55
CA LEU A 445 7.75 0.04 1.86
C LEU A 445 7.45 0.38 3.32
N LEU A 446 8.33 1.15 3.97
CA LEU A 446 8.01 1.92 5.17
C LEU A 446 8.75 3.26 5.17
N ILE A 447 7.99 4.35 5.08
CA ILE A 447 8.46 5.74 5.23
C ILE A 447 7.70 6.39 6.38
N LEU A 448 8.40 7.07 7.26
CA LEU A 448 7.86 7.87 8.35
C LEU A 448 8.33 9.31 8.20
N SER A 449 7.41 10.27 8.21
CA SER A 449 7.70 11.69 8.06
C SER A 449 7.06 12.50 9.18
N ASN A 450 7.79 13.51 9.63
CA ASN A 450 7.42 14.45 10.68
C ASN A 450 6.82 13.76 11.91
N PRO A 451 7.52 12.81 12.56
CA PRO A 451 7.00 12.15 13.75
C PRO A 451 6.67 13.12 14.89
N GLY A 452 7.30 14.32 14.92
CA GLY A 452 7.10 15.35 15.94
C GLY A 452 7.61 14.91 17.32
N GLY A 453 7.97 15.82 18.22
CA GLY A 453 8.16 15.51 19.66
C GLY A 453 9.18 14.42 20.06
N ILE A 454 9.88 13.77 19.13
CA ILE A 454 10.82 12.68 19.42
C ILE A 454 12.13 13.27 19.98
N PRO A 455 12.55 12.88 21.20
CA PRO A 455 13.84 13.27 21.75
C PRO A 455 15.02 12.93 20.82
N GLU A 456 16.02 13.80 20.78
CA GLU A 456 17.20 13.69 19.91
C GLU A 456 17.90 12.31 19.96
N LYS A 457 17.97 11.70 21.15
CA LYS A 457 18.53 10.34 21.31
C LYS A 457 17.79 9.32 20.43
N TYR A 458 16.47 9.39 20.38
CA TYR A 458 15.64 8.46 19.61
C TYR A 458 15.63 8.78 18.12
N ARG A 459 15.76 10.06 17.73
CA ARG A 459 16.00 10.43 16.33
C ARG A 459 17.26 9.77 15.78
N LYS A 460 18.36 9.81 16.54
CA LYS A 460 19.61 9.12 16.16
C LYS A 460 19.45 7.60 16.02
N ASN A 461 18.67 6.98 16.90
CA ASN A 461 18.34 5.56 16.78
C ASN A 461 17.55 5.29 15.50
N MET A 462 16.58 6.15 15.16
CA MET A 462 15.79 5.98 13.93
C MET A 462 16.66 6.07 12.68
N TYR A 463 17.56 7.06 12.59
CA TYR A 463 18.56 7.15 11.51
C TYR A 463 19.44 5.90 11.43
N TYR A 464 19.91 5.39 12.56
CA TYR A 464 20.66 4.13 12.61
C TYR A 464 19.81 2.95 12.13
N ASN A 465 18.53 2.91 12.51
CA ASN A 465 17.60 1.83 12.20
C ASN A 465 17.14 1.82 10.73
N GLU A 466 17.31 2.90 9.97
CA GLU A 466 17.02 2.90 8.51
C GLU A 466 17.78 1.78 7.79
N GLN A 467 18.98 1.45 8.28
CA GLN A 467 19.85 0.40 7.73
C GLN A 467 19.68 -0.96 8.43
N LYS A 468 18.76 -1.10 9.38
CA LYS A 468 18.54 -2.33 10.15
C LYS A 468 17.36 -3.12 9.65
N LEU A 469 17.46 -4.44 9.78
CA LEU A 469 16.35 -5.35 9.52
C LEU A 469 15.25 -5.10 10.54
N LEU A 470 14.07 -4.72 10.06
CA LEU A 470 12.91 -4.38 10.87
C LEU A 470 11.69 -5.18 10.38
N SER A 471 10.67 -5.30 11.23
CA SER A 471 9.41 -5.96 10.89
C SER A 471 8.20 -5.15 11.36
N HIS A 472 7.01 -5.63 11.01
CA HIS A 472 5.73 -5.09 11.44
C HIS A 472 5.57 -5.00 12.97
N LYS A 473 6.27 -5.83 13.75
CA LYS A 473 6.23 -5.74 15.23
C LYS A 473 6.82 -4.43 15.73
N GLN A 474 7.97 -4.00 15.20
CA GLN A 474 8.59 -2.74 15.62
C GLN A 474 7.72 -1.53 15.26
N LEU A 475 6.99 -1.60 14.14
CA LEU A 475 6.00 -0.59 13.76
C LEU A 475 4.80 -0.56 14.72
N HIS A 476 4.27 -1.73 15.12
CA HIS A 476 3.21 -1.81 16.14
C HIS A 476 3.60 -1.12 17.45
N TYR A 477 4.81 -1.41 17.96
CA TYR A 477 5.29 -0.77 19.19
C TYR A 477 5.63 0.70 18.99
N PHE A 478 6.00 1.11 17.77
CA PHE A 478 6.14 2.52 17.45
C PHE A 478 4.80 3.26 17.51
N PHE A 479 3.70 2.68 17.02
CA PHE A 479 2.37 3.30 17.17
C PHE A 479 2.01 3.53 18.64
N LYS A 480 2.32 2.55 19.51
CA LYS A 480 2.10 2.67 20.95
C LYS A 480 2.93 3.79 21.58
N TYR A 481 4.20 3.89 21.21
CA TYR A 481 5.06 5.00 21.60
C TYR A 481 4.52 6.34 21.08
N TRP A 482 4.19 6.43 19.81
CA TRP A 482 3.72 7.67 19.17
C TRP A 482 2.47 8.23 19.87
N ALA A 483 1.54 7.37 20.28
CA ALA A 483 0.33 7.79 20.97
C ALA A 483 0.55 8.34 22.38
N THR A 484 1.67 8.01 23.05
CA THR A 484 1.84 8.25 24.50
C THR A 484 3.16 8.93 24.89
N GLY A 485 4.17 8.90 24.03
CA GLY A 485 5.56 9.24 24.37
C GLY A 485 6.23 8.21 25.28
N GLU A 486 5.55 7.12 25.66
CA GLU A 486 6.05 6.13 26.61
C GLU A 486 6.71 4.94 25.89
N ILE A 487 7.94 4.64 26.29
CA ILE A 487 8.70 3.50 25.77
C ILE A 487 8.10 2.22 26.33
N GLN A 488 7.80 1.30 25.43
CA GLN A 488 7.31 -0.03 25.79
C GLN A 488 8.50 -0.97 26.06
N ASN A 489 8.27 -2.08 26.77
CA ASN A 489 9.30 -3.11 27.02
C ASN A 489 9.74 -3.90 25.78
N GLN A 490 9.20 -3.55 24.61
CA GLN A 490 9.44 -4.21 23.34
C GLN A 490 10.15 -3.25 22.39
N PRO A 491 11.08 -3.73 21.54
CA PRO A 491 11.73 -2.88 20.55
C PRO A 491 10.71 -2.23 19.61
N SER A 492 10.91 -0.93 19.35
CA SER A 492 10.12 -0.14 18.41
C SER A 492 11.06 0.61 17.46
N LEU A 493 10.52 1.31 16.45
CA LEU A 493 11.35 2.08 15.50
C LEU A 493 12.28 3.12 16.16
N ILE A 494 11.98 3.59 17.38
CA ILE A 494 12.82 4.53 18.15
C ILE A 494 13.87 3.87 19.06
N SER A 495 13.73 2.57 19.30
CA SER A 495 14.68 1.80 20.10
C SER A 495 15.96 1.58 19.30
N GLU A 496 17.12 1.49 19.94
CA GLU A 496 18.32 1.04 19.25
C GLU A 496 18.13 -0.44 18.86
N MET A 497 18.11 -0.75 17.56
CA MET A 497 17.90 -2.13 17.12
C MET A 497 19.12 -3.01 17.44
N PRO A 498 18.88 -4.30 17.78
CA PRO A 498 19.96 -5.28 17.90
C PRO A 498 20.60 -5.55 16.52
N ASP A 499 21.54 -6.48 16.49
CA ASP A 499 22.03 -7.02 15.21
C ASP A 499 20.90 -7.64 14.38
N ASP A 500 21.07 -7.59 13.05
CA ASP A 500 20.03 -8.08 12.13
C ASP A 500 19.82 -9.60 12.26
N LEU A 501 20.78 -10.36 12.80
CA LEU A 501 20.61 -11.81 13.02
C LEU A 501 19.50 -12.06 14.07
N THR A 502 19.49 -11.28 15.14
CA THR A 502 18.45 -11.34 16.18
C THR A 502 17.07 -11.03 15.59
N ASN A 503 16.95 -9.97 14.78
CA ASN A 503 15.66 -9.63 14.13
C ASN A 503 15.26 -10.67 13.07
N CYS A 504 16.23 -11.23 12.34
CA CYS A 504 16.00 -12.28 11.36
C CYS A 504 15.47 -13.56 12.02
N GLN A 505 15.98 -13.91 13.21
CA GLN A 505 15.46 -15.02 14.02
C GLN A 505 14.02 -14.77 14.48
N ASP A 506 13.67 -13.54 14.83
CA ASP A 506 12.29 -13.16 15.19
C ASP A 506 11.32 -13.18 14.00
N ILE A 507 11.81 -12.88 12.79
CA ILE A 507 11.06 -13.07 11.53
C ILE A 507 10.89 -14.55 11.20
N GLY A 508 11.88 -15.37 11.55
CA GLY A 508 11.84 -16.83 11.37
C GLY A 508 12.30 -17.27 9.98
N TYR A 509 11.78 -18.41 9.51
CA TYR A 509 12.26 -19.08 8.29
C TYR A 509 12.04 -18.27 7.00
N ASN A 510 11.20 -17.25 7.03
CA ASN A 510 10.94 -16.37 5.90
C ASN A 510 11.98 -15.25 5.77
N CYS A 511 12.88 -15.06 6.74
CA CYS A 511 13.96 -14.09 6.61
C CYS A 511 14.96 -14.50 5.51
N GLN A 512 15.12 -13.67 4.46
CA GLN A 512 15.96 -13.94 3.28
C GLN A 512 17.26 -13.13 3.24
N CYS A 513 18.02 -13.10 4.34
CA CYS A 513 19.31 -12.38 4.39
C CYS A 513 20.47 -13.28 3.94
N GLN A 514 21.30 -12.81 2.99
CA GLN A 514 22.37 -13.64 2.42
C GLN A 514 23.40 -14.14 3.45
N ASN A 515 23.77 -13.26 4.37
CA ASN A 515 24.70 -13.52 5.45
C ASN A 515 24.11 -14.38 6.57
N TYR A 516 22.79 -14.57 6.59
CA TYR A 516 22.08 -15.41 7.56
C TYR A 516 21.40 -16.61 6.91
N TYR A 517 21.70 -16.95 5.65
CA TYR A 517 21.26 -18.23 5.09
C TYR A 517 21.77 -19.36 5.98
N VAL A 518 20.91 -19.77 6.91
CA VAL A 518 21.08 -20.95 7.71
C VAL A 518 20.95 -22.09 6.71
N THR A 519 21.96 -22.93 6.62
CA THR A 519 21.85 -24.25 6.02
C THR A 519 20.83 -25.07 6.81
N THR A 520 19.53 -24.82 6.64
CA THR A 520 18.41 -25.56 7.24
C THR A 520 17.80 -26.54 6.24
N PHE A 521 18.65 -27.24 5.49
CA PHE A 521 18.31 -28.55 4.93
C PHE A 521 19.29 -29.59 5.44
N GLY A 522 19.09 -29.92 6.71
CA GLY A 522 19.59 -31.10 7.39
C GLY A 522 18.51 -31.62 8.33
N LEU A 523 17.32 -31.90 7.78
CA LEU A 523 16.30 -32.76 8.39
C LEU A 523 16.15 -34.02 7.55
#